data_AF-A0A4S4BJU2-F1
#
_entry.id   AF-A0A4S4BJU2-F1
#
_cell.length_a   1.000
_cell.length_b   1.000
_cell.length_c   1.000
_cell.angle_alpha   90.00
_cell.angle_beta   90.00
_cell.angle_gamma   90.00
#
_symmetry.space_group_name_H-M   'P 1'
#
loop_
_entity.id
_entity.type
_entity.pdbx_description
1 polymer ?
#
loop_
_entity_poly.entity_id
_entity_poly.type
_entity_poly.pdbx_seq_one_letter_code
_entity_poly.pdbx_strand_id
1 'polypeptide(L)' 'MSRSNSKKSRDKQERAGTFNPERLRNEWQRKPLTQIQPNLKAQQRRSQCRRKDGSDGAAFSFIGVLAYPLAQLNR' A
#
# COMPACT_ATOMS: atom_id res chain seq x y z
N MET A 1 -16.13 -2.08 -34.78
CA MET A 1 -14.82 -2.70 -34.48
C MET A 1 -14.81 -4.17 -34.89
N SER A 2 -13.82 -4.58 -35.68
CA SER A 2 -13.64 -5.98 -36.08
C SER A 2 -13.20 -6.84 -34.90
N ARG A 3 -13.79 -8.03 -34.70
CA ARG A 3 -13.36 -8.99 -33.68
C ARG A 3 -12.05 -9.66 -34.11
N SER A 4 -11.15 -9.93 -33.17
CA SER A 4 -9.91 -10.66 -33.43
C SER A 4 -10.17 -12.08 -33.94
N ASN A 5 -9.26 -12.61 -34.76
CA ASN A 5 -9.37 -13.96 -35.33
C ASN A 5 -9.40 -15.05 -34.25
N SER A 6 -8.63 -14.87 -33.17
CA SER A 6 -8.66 -15.76 -32.00
C SER A 6 -10.03 -15.80 -31.32
N LYS A 7 -10.73 -14.67 -31.26
CA LYS A 7 -12.10 -14.62 -30.71
C LYS A 7 -13.08 -15.36 -31.61
N LYS A 8 -12.99 -15.18 -32.93
CA LYS A 8 -13.86 -15.88 -33.90
C LYS A 8 -13.68 -17.41 -33.83
N SER A 9 -12.44 -17.88 -33.70
CA SER A 9 -12.14 -19.31 -33.56
C SER A 9 -12.74 -19.91 -32.28
N ARG A 10 -12.58 -19.22 -31.15
CA ARG A 10 -13.15 -19.63 -29.86
C ARG A 10 -14.68 -19.67 -29.87
N ASP A 11 -15.32 -18.60 -30.38
CA ASP A 11 -16.78 -18.53 -30.51
C ASP A 11 -17.32 -19.69 -31.41
N LYS A 12 -16.54 -20.15 -32.41
CA LYS A 12 -16.92 -21.31 -33.25
C LYS A 12 -16.87 -22.63 -32.48
N GLN A 13 -15.84 -22.85 -31.66
CA GLN A 13 -15.68 -24.05 -30.84
C GLN A 13 -16.71 -24.12 -29.70
N GLU A 14 -17.07 -22.98 -29.14
CA GLU A 14 -18.12 -22.86 -28.12
C GLU A 14 -19.50 -23.24 -28.70
N ARG A 15 -19.85 -22.74 -29.88
CA ARG A 15 -21.10 -23.14 -30.58
C ARG A 15 -21.13 -24.63 -30.92
N ALA A 16 -19.98 -25.24 -31.19
CA ALA A 16 -19.86 -26.67 -31.47
C ALA A 16 -19.88 -27.53 -30.19
N GLY A 17 -20.03 -26.93 -29.00
CA GLY A 17 -20.08 -27.63 -27.71
C GLY A 17 -18.77 -28.31 -27.31
N THR A 18 -17.68 -28.10 -28.05
CA THR A 18 -16.38 -28.74 -27.87
C THR A 18 -15.48 -27.99 -26.90
N PHE A 19 -15.82 -26.74 -26.59
CA PHE A 19 -15.02 -25.85 -25.76
C PHE A 19 -15.89 -25.13 -24.73
N ASN A 20 -15.53 -25.25 -23.44
CA ASN A 20 -16.16 -24.49 -22.36
C ASN A 20 -15.21 -23.37 -21.91
N PRO A 21 -15.52 -22.08 -22.21
CA PRO A 21 -14.67 -20.95 -21.87
C PRO A 21 -14.55 -20.71 -20.36
N GLU A 22 -15.52 -21.13 -19.56
CA GLU A 22 -15.55 -20.90 -18.11
C GLU A 22 -14.54 -21.78 -17.37
N ARG A 23 -14.15 -22.94 -17.93
CA ARG A 23 -13.10 -23.79 -17.37
C ARG A 23 -11.68 -23.20 -17.46
N LEU A 24 -11.47 -22.25 -18.37
CA LEU A 24 -10.15 -21.66 -18.65
C LEU A 24 -10.04 -20.21 -18.18
N ARG A 25 -11.15 -19.61 -17.74
CA ARG A 25 -11.11 -18.30 -17.12
C ARG A 25 -10.57 -18.45 -15.72
N ASN A 26 -9.44 -17.80 -15.47
CA ASN A 26 -9.02 -17.53 -14.10
C ASN A 26 -10.13 -16.71 -13.44
N GLU A 27 -10.68 -17.25 -12.36
CA GLU A 27 -11.59 -16.50 -11.51
C GLU A 27 -10.82 -15.36 -10.86
N TRP A 28 -11.42 -14.17 -10.84
CA TRP A 28 -10.87 -13.06 -10.07
C TRP A 28 -11.02 -13.37 -8.59
N GLN A 29 -9.99 -13.99 -8.02
CA GLN A 29 -9.91 -14.17 -6.58
C GLN A 29 -9.67 -12.82 -5.90
N ARG A 30 -10.07 -12.71 -4.63
CA ARG A 30 -9.76 -11.53 -3.82
C ARG A 30 -8.26 -11.23 -3.90
N LYS A 31 -7.91 -9.95 -3.86
CA LYS A 31 -6.50 -9.54 -3.77
C LYS A 31 -5.86 -10.33 -2.62
N PRO A 32 -4.71 -11.00 -2.85
CA PRO A 32 -4.01 -11.67 -1.76
C PRO A 32 -3.74 -10.65 -0.66
N LEU A 33 -3.77 -11.11 0.60
CA LEU A 33 -3.39 -10.28 1.73
C LEU A 33 -1.92 -9.90 1.58
N THR A 34 -1.65 -8.76 0.96
CA THR A 34 -0.31 -8.22 0.88
C THR A 34 0.05 -7.64 2.24
N GLN A 35 1.30 -7.82 2.66
CA GLN A 35 1.82 -7.11 3.82
C GLN A 35 1.72 -5.60 3.55
N ILE A 36 0.80 -4.93 4.23
CA ILE A 36 0.62 -3.48 4.11
C ILE A 36 1.83 -2.83 4.81
N GLN A 37 2.78 -2.32 4.02
CA GLN A 37 3.80 -1.45 4.59
C GLN A 37 3.21 -0.06 4.88
N PRO A 38 3.40 0.48 6.08
CA PRO A 38 2.88 1.79 6.43
C PRO A 38 3.57 2.88 5.60
N ASN A 39 2.78 3.73 4.94
CA ASN A 39 3.29 4.91 4.26
C ASN A 39 3.47 6.06 5.26
N LEU A 40 4.69 6.22 5.77
CA LEU A 40 5.04 7.24 6.78
C LEU A 40 4.78 8.67 6.28
N LYS A 41 5.03 8.98 5.00
CA LYS A 41 4.75 10.30 4.42
C LYS A 41 3.26 10.62 4.41
N ALA A 42 2.41 9.62 4.18
CA ALA A 42 0.96 9.79 4.28
C ALA A 42 0.49 9.94 5.73
N GLN A 43 1.15 9.28 6.68
CA GLN A 43 0.88 9.41 8.11
C GLN A 43 1.22 10.82 8.64
N GLN A 44 2.37 11.37 8.24
CA GLN A 44 2.80 12.73 8.60
C GLN A 44 1.85 13.80 8.07
N ARG A 45 1.40 13.71 6.82
CA ARG A 45 0.39 14.65 6.28
C ARG A 45 -0.92 14.60 7.08
N ARG A 46 -1.36 13.40 7.48
CA ARG A 46 -2.58 13.23 8.30
C ARG A 46 -2.44 13.75 9.73
N SER A 47 -1.26 13.69 10.33
CA SER A 47 -1.04 14.22 11.69
C SER A 47 -1.05 15.75 11.72
N GLN A 48 -0.51 16.40 10.69
CA GLN A 48 -0.52 17.85 10.55
C GLN A 48 -1.94 18.42 10.39
N CYS A 49 -2.81 17.77 9.62
CA CYS A 49 -4.19 18.23 9.44
C CYS A 49 -5.10 18.05 10.67
N ARG A 50 -4.72 17.21 11.64
CA ARG A 50 -5.51 16.95 12.85
C ARG A 50 -5.21 17.91 14.01
N ARG A 51 -4.12 18.67 13.94
CA ARG A 51 -3.80 19.73 14.91
C ARG A 51 -4.13 21.07 14.27
N LYS A 52 -5.40 21.48 14.37
CA LYS A 52 -5.88 22.76 13.84
C LYS A 52 -5.54 23.94 14.78
N ASP A 53 -5.00 23.66 15.97
CA ASP A 53 -4.80 24.67 17.00
C ASP A 53 -3.38 24.53 17.58
N GLY A 54 -2.52 25.53 17.36
CA GLY A 54 -1.60 25.96 18.43
C GLY A 54 -0.09 25.76 18.29
N SER A 55 0.53 25.67 17.11
CA SER A 55 1.91 26.14 16.97
C SER A 55 2.32 26.30 15.50
N ASP A 56 2.19 27.52 14.98
CA ASP A 56 3.00 28.00 13.88
C ASP A 56 4.41 28.22 14.45
N GLY A 57 5.27 27.22 14.33
CA GLY A 57 6.56 27.24 14.99
C GLY A 57 7.28 25.91 14.85
N ALA A 58 8.33 25.91 14.05
CA ALA A 58 9.38 24.90 14.12
C ALA A 58 9.85 24.78 15.58
N ALA A 59 9.57 23.65 16.24
CA ALA A 59 10.09 23.36 17.57
C ALA A 59 10.27 21.85 17.75
N PHE A 60 11.48 21.36 17.47
CA PHE A 60 12.33 20.84 18.53
C PHE A 60 13.79 20.76 18.04
N SER A 61 14.53 21.86 18.23
CA SER A 61 15.98 21.79 18.40
C SER A 61 16.28 21.81 19.90
N PHE A 62 17.39 21.17 20.26
CA PHE A 62 18.12 21.23 21.54
C PHE A 62 17.69 20.31 22.71
N ILE A 63 18.47 19.24 22.94
CA ILE A 63 19.43 19.07 24.07
C ILE A 63 19.78 17.57 24.18
N GLY A 64 20.89 17.17 23.58
CA GLY A 64 21.48 15.83 23.74
C GLY A 64 22.90 15.86 24.32
N VAL A 65 23.34 17.01 24.86
CA VAL A 65 24.74 17.22 25.29
C VAL A 65 24.91 17.51 26.79
N LEU A 66 23.83 17.71 27.56
CA LEU A 66 23.94 18.08 29.00
C LEU A 66 23.26 17.11 29.97
N ALA A 67 23.20 15.81 29.65
CA ALA A 67 22.72 14.81 30.60
C ALA A 67 23.54 13.51 30.52
N TYR A 68 24.86 13.60 30.70
CA TYR A 68 25.60 12.49 31.28
C TYR A 68 25.65 12.71 32.79
N PRO A 69 25.16 11.77 33.61
CA PRO A 69 25.06 11.97 35.04
C PRO A 69 26.47 11.99 35.65
N LEU A 70 26.72 13.00 36.49
CA LEU A 70 27.72 12.95 37.56
C LEU A 70 27.37 11.80 38.49
N ALA A 71 27.79 10.59 38.11
CA ALA A 71 27.66 9.39 38.91
C ALA A 71 28.93 8.55 38.73
N GLN A 72 30.04 9.04 39.30
CA GLN A 72 31.09 8.22 39.92
C GLN A 72 32.19 9.12 40.49
N LEU A 73 31.99 9.59 41.72
CA LEU A 73 33.10 10.02 42.58
C LEU A 73 32.82 9.50 43.98
N ASN A 74 33.12 8.21 44.16
CA ASN A 74 33.38 7.57 45.45
C ASN A 74 34.15 6.28 45.18
N ARG A 75 35.47 6.40 45.13
CA ARG A 75 36.40 5.36 45.54
C ARG A 75 37.74 5.97 45.90
#